data_AF-A0A6H1FZW4-F1
#
_entry.id   AF-A0A6H1FZW4-F1
#
_cell.length_a   1.000
_cell.length_b   1.000
_cell.length_c   1.000
_cell.angle_alpha   90.00
_cell.angle_beta   90.00
_cell.angle_gamma   90.00
#
_symmetry.space_group_name_H-M   'P 1'
#
loop_
_entity.id
_entity.type
_entity.pdbx_description
1 polymer ?
#
loop_
_entity_poly.entity_id
_entity_poly.type
_entity_poly.pdbx_seq_one_letter_code
_entity_poly.pdbx_strand_id
1 'polypeptide(L)' 'MKKVQMTIIELAEVTGVHRQTVSKRLAGIPPLPGSSSKRKFYDLKSALSAIYKGKDKRND' A
#
# COMPACT_ATOMS: atom_id res chain seq x y z
N MET A 1 -6.78 -8.63 -17.12
CA MET A 1 -7.28 -8.75 -15.73
C MET A 1 -7.42 -7.34 -15.15
N LYS A 2 -8.57 -6.99 -14.59
CA LYS A 2 -8.77 -5.67 -13.96
C LYS A 2 -7.91 -5.58 -12.69
N LYS A 3 -7.12 -4.51 -12.55
CA LYS A 3 -6.35 -4.25 -11.33
C LYS A 3 -7.27 -3.55 -10.32
N VAL A 4 -7.44 -4.15 -9.14
CA VAL A 4 -8.18 -3.51 -8.04
C VAL A 4 -7.25 -2.47 -7.43
N GLN A 5 -7.69 -1.22 -7.44
CA GLN A 5 -6.94 -0.09 -6.90
C GLN A 5 -7.59 0.35 -5.59
N MET A 6 -6.77 0.59 -4.57
CA MET A 6 -7.24 1.07 -3.27
C MET A 6 -6.33 2.16 -2.73
N THR A 7 -6.92 3.04 -1.94
CA THR A 7 -6.23 4.06 -1.16
C THR A 7 -5.68 3.51 0.14
N ILE A 8 -4.83 4.28 0.83
CA ILE A 8 -4.29 3.91 2.15
C ILE A 8 -5.41 3.69 3.18
N ILE A 9 -6.50 4.47 3.09
CA ILE A 9 -7.63 4.38 4.02
C ILE A 9 -8.38 3.07 3.79
N GLU A 10 -8.77 2.79 2.55
CA GLU A 10 -9.45 1.54 2.18
C GLU A 10 -8.59 0.32 2.53
N LEU A 11 -7.27 0.39 2.27
CA LEU A 11 -6.34 -0.67 2.66
C LEU A 11 -6.29 -0.85 4.19
N ALA A 12 -6.32 0.22 4.97
CA ALA A 12 -6.34 0.12 6.43
C ALA A 12 -7.63 -0.56 6.94
N GLU A 13 -8.76 -0.22 6.36
CA GLU A 13 -10.07 -0.80 6.71
C GLU A 13 -10.14 -2.29 6.37
N VAL A 14 -9.72 -2.70 5.16
CA VAL A 14 -9.80 -4.11 4.75
C VAL A 14 -8.74 -5.01 5.37
N THR A 15 -7.60 -4.45 5.78
CA THR A 15 -6.51 -5.23 6.39
C THR A 15 -6.56 -5.25 7.92
N GLY A 16 -7.35 -4.36 8.54
CA GLY A 16 -7.31 -4.08 9.97
C GLY A 16 -5.99 -3.45 10.45
N VAL A 17 -5.08 -3.09 9.54
CA VAL A 17 -3.80 -2.46 9.88
C VAL A 17 -4.00 -0.95 9.98
N HIS A 18 -3.54 -0.35 11.09
CA HIS A 18 -3.66 1.09 11.28
C HIS A 18 -3.06 1.89 10.10
N ARG A 19 -3.77 2.94 9.66
CA ARG A 19 -3.45 3.74 8.46
C ARG A 19 -1.99 4.23 8.39
N GLN A 20 -1.39 4.60 9.52
CA GLN A 20 0.00 5.05 9.56
C GLN A 20 0.97 3.90 9.29
N THR A 21 0.66 2.70 9.77
CA THR A 21 1.46 1.50 9.52
C THR A 21 1.37 1.12 8.04
N VAL A 22 0.18 1.17 7.45
CA VAL A 22 -0.02 0.98 6.00
C VAL A 22 0.81 2.00 5.21
N SER A 23 0.69 3.29 5.52
CA SER A 23 1.46 4.35 4.86
C SER A 23 2.98 4.12 4.94
N LYS A 24 3.49 3.78 6.14
CA LYS A 24 4.92 3.45 6.33
C LYS A 24 5.36 2.24 5.49
N ARG A 25 4.56 1.18 5.44
CA ARG A 25 4.87 -0.04 4.67
C ARG A 25 4.81 0.19 3.16
N LEU A 26 3.95 1.10 2.70
CA LEU A 26 3.82 1.47 1.29
C LEU A 26 4.76 2.60 0.85
N ALA A 27 5.58 3.15 1.74
CA ALA A 27 6.48 4.27 1.41
C ALA A 27 7.46 3.94 0.27
N GLY A 28 7.84 2.68 0.11
CA GLY A 28 8.71 2.19 -0.98
C GLY A 28 7.96 1.76 -2.24
N ILE A 29 6.62 1.84 -2.29
CA ILE A 29 5.83 1.49 -3.46
C ILE A 29 5.38 2.77 -4.19
N PRO A 30 5.67 2.91 -5.50
CA PRO A 30 5.17 4.03 -6.27
C PRO A 30 3.64 3.93 -6.40
N PRO A 31 2.90 5.03 -6.14
CA PRO A 31 1.46 5.04 -6.32
C PRO A 31 1.10 4.97 -7.82
N LEU A 32 -0.09 4.47 -8.13
CA LEU A 32 -0.57 4.29 -9.50
C LEU A 32 -0.87 5.63 -10.19
N PRO A 33 -0.86 5.67 -11.54
CA PRO A 33 -1.30 6.84 -12.32
C PRO A 33 -2.71 7.31 -11.90
N GLY A 34 -2.91 8.63 -11.83
CA GLY A 34 -4.13 9.23 -11.27
C GLY A 34 -4.07 9.51 -9.77
N SER A 35 -2.97 9.14 -9.12
CA SER A 35 -2.68 9.55 -7.75
C SER A 35 -2.29 11.02 -7.66
N SER A 36 -2.71 11.67 -6.58
CA SER A 36 -2.31 13.02 -6.20
C SER A 36 -1.67 13.02 -4.81
N SER A 37 -1.06 14.14 -4.42
CA SER A 37 -0.48 14.31 -3.07
C SER A 37 -1.48 14.05 -1.94
N LYS A 38 -2.79 14.27 -2.19
CA LYS A 38 -3.88 14.05 -1.22
C LYS A 38 -4.50 12.67 -1.32
N ARG A 39 -4.41 11.99 -2.47
CA ARG A 39 -5.05 10.69 -2.71
C ARG A 39 -4.14 9.80 -3.54
N LYS A 40 -3.50 8.84 -2.87
CA LYS A 40 -2.62 7.85 -3.48
C LYS A 40 -3.37 6.54 -3.68
N PHE A 41 -3.30 5.98 -4.89
CA PHE A 41 -3.86 4.68 -5.24
C PHE A 41 -2.75 3.65 -5.34
N TYR A 42 -3.03 2.45 -4.87
CA TYR A 42 -2.12 1.31 -4.89
C TYR A 42 -2.82 0.10 -5.47
N ASP A 43 -2.07 -0.71 -6.21
CA ASP A 43 -2.54 -2.02 -6.66
C ASP A 43 -2.71 -2.94 -5.44
N LEU A 44 -3.89 -3.55 -5.30
CA LEU A 44 -4.23 -4.35 -4.12
C LEU A 44 -3.22 -5.46 -3.85
N LYS A 45 -2.79 -6.19 -4.90
CA LYS A 45 -1.85 -7.30 -4.76
C LYS A 45 -0.49 -6.81 -4.24
N SER A 46 0.02 -5.74 -4.83
CA SER A 46 1.31 -5.14 -4.45
C SER A 46 1.24 -4.55 -3.03
N ALA A 47 0.12 -3.89 -2.70
CA ALA A 47 -0.10 -3.30 -1.40
C ALA A 47 -0.19 -4.35 -0.29
N LEU A 48 -0.99 -5.41 -0.47
CA LEU A 48 -1.09 -6.51 0.50
C LEU A 48 0.27 -7.19 0.70
N SER A 49 1.01 -7.40 -0.38
CA SER A 49 2.37 -7.95 -0.29
C SER A 49 3.26 -7.06 0.61
N ALA A 50 3.32 -5.75 0.39
CA ALA A 50 4.13 -4.88 1.25
C ALA A 50 3.58 -4.71 2.68
N ILE A 51 2.26 -4.71 2.85
CA ILE A 51 1.64 -4.62 4.17
C ILE A 51 2.00 -5.86 5.01
N TYR A 52 1.98 -7.07 4.44
CA TYR A 52 2.20 -8.30 5.21
C TYR A 52 3.59 -8.93 5.08
N LYS A 53 4.42 -8.45 4.15
CA LYS A 53 5.84 -8.77 4.12
C LYS A 53 6.49 -8.08 5.32
N GLY A 54 6.47 -8.78 6.46
CA GLY A 54 7.17 -8.37 7.69
C GLY A 54 8.59 -7.96 7.35
N LYS A 55 9.10 -6.91 8.02
CA LYS A 55 10.40 -6.25 7.75
C LYS A 55 11.49 -7.25 7.34
N ASP A 56 11.55 -7.56 6.06
CA ASP A 56 12.63 -8.35 5.48
C ASP A 56 13.70 -7.31 5.22
N LYS A 57 14.56 -7.11 6.24
CA LYS A 57 15.86 -6.48 6.06
C LYS A 57 16.61 -7.33 5.03
N ARG A 58 16.42 -7.07 3.74
CA ARG A 58 17.43 -7.44 2.76
C ARG A 58 18.36 -6.26 2.62
N ASN A 59 19.57 -6.44 3.18
CA ASN A 59 20.82 -5.86 2.71
C ASN A 59 20.78 -5.72 1.17
N ASP A 60 21.16 -4.60 0.58
CA ASP A 60 22.50 -4.01 0.53
C ASP A 60 22.37 -2.53 0.14
#